data_AF-A0A9P8TTC5-F1
#
_entry.id   AF-A0A9P8TTC5-F1
#
_cell.length_a   1.000
_cell.length_b   1.000
_cell.length_c   1.000
_cell.angle_alpha   90.00
_cell.angle_beta   90.00
_cell.angle_gamma   90.00
#
_symmetry.space_group_name_H-M   'P 1'
#
loop_
_entity.id
_entity.type
_entity.pdbx_description
1 polymer ?
#
loop_
_entity_poly.entity_id
_entity_poly.type
_entity_poly.pdbx_seq_one_letter_code
_entity_poly.pdbx_strand_id
1 'polypeptide(L)'
;MFVSRIVEKPVIFPQEPHISDEAKDIIKSFCTIDRSRRLGNISGGAERVKAHPFFHGVNWDDVLGRRHRGPIIPPIRYPGDAQCFDTYPEDDGTRDLYTADMANRYDRYFEDF
;
A
#
# COMPACT_ATOMS: atom_id res chain seq x y z
N MET A 1 -1.42 -7.08 23.99
CA MET A 1 0.00 -7.44 23.79
C MET A 1 0.61 -7.01 22.44
N PHE A 2 -0.17 -6.76 21.37
CA PHE A 2 0.40 -6.31 20.08
C PHE A 2 0.47 -4.78 19.92
N VAL A 3 -0.53 -4.04 20.41
CA VAL A 3 -0.60 -2.57 20.27
C VAL A 3 0.55 -1.87 21.01
N SER A 4 0.97 -2.38 22.17
CA SER A 4 2.07 -1.79 22.95
C SER A 4 3.38 -1.75 22.17
N ARG A 5 3.63 -2.71 21.26
CA ARG A 5 4.85 -2.71 20.44
C ARG A 5 4.92 -1.54 19.45
N ILE A 6 3.79 -1.04 18.98
CA ILE A 6 3.71 0.10 18.04
C ILE A 6 3.96 1.42 18.77
N VAL A 7 3.56 1.51 20.03
CA VAL A 7 3.65 2.74 20.84
C VAL A 7 4.97 2.84 21.59
N GLU A 8 5.50 1.72 22.07
CA GLU A 8 6.60 1.72 23.04
C GLU A 8 7.95 1.31 22.46
N LYS A 9 7.98 0.48 21.41
CA LYS A 9 9.25 -0.06 20.91
C LYS A 9 9.83 0.81 19.80
N PRO A 10 11.12 1.19 19.89
CA PRO A 10 11.80 1.86 18.78
C PRO A 10 11.90 0.90 17.58
N VAL A 11 11.93 1.46 16.36
CA VAL A 11 12.17 0.69 15.15
C VAL A 11 13.60 0.15 15.18
N ILE A 12 13.73 -1.18 15.14
CA ILE A 12 15.02 -1.89 15.10
C ILE A 12 15.18 -2.45 13.69
N PHE A 13 16.34 -2.20 13.09
CA PHE A 13 16.68 -2.70 11.77
C PHE A 13 17.51 -3.99 11.90
N PRO A 14 17.27 -5.01 11.05
CA PRO A 14 18.13 -6.18 11.00
C PRO A 14 19.55 -5.79 10.60
N GLN A 15 20.54 -6.57 11.05
CA GLN A 15 21.93 -6.40 10.62
C GLN A 15 22.14 -6.89 9.18
N GLU A 16 21.39 -7.93 8.79
CA GLU A 16 21.45 -8.53 7.47
C GLU A 16 20.03 -8.78 6.91
N PRO A 17 19.76 -8.42 5.64
CA PRO A 17 20.66 -7.71 4.71
C PRO A 17 20.95 -6.27 5.16
N HIS A 18 22.08 -5.71 4.71
CA HIS A 18 22.42 -4.32 5.00
C HIS A 18 21.38 -3.36 4.42
N ILE A 19 20.87 -2.47 5.27
CA ILE A 19 19.93 -1.41 4.90
C ILE A 19 20.70 -0.08 4.90
N SER A 20 20.57 0.71 3.84
CA SER A 20 21.23 2.02 3.74
C SER A 20 20.74 2.99 4.82
N ASP A 21 21.54 3.98 5.17
CA ASP A 21 21.17 4.92 6.23
C ASP A 21 20.01 5.83 5.81
N GLU A 22 19.92 6.18 4.52
CA GLU A 22 18.79 6.93 3.97
C GLU A 22 17.49 6.12 4.06
N ALA A 23 17.56 4.80 3.84
CA ALA A 23 16.42 3.90 3.98
C ALA A 23 16.00 3.75 5.44
N LYS A 24 16.95 3.62 6.38
CA LYS A 24 16.64 3.62 7.82
C LYS A 24 15.99 4.93 8.25
N ASP A 25 16.52 6.05 7.76
CA ASP A 25 16.05 7.39 8.12
C ASP A 25 14.63 7.66 7.62
N ILE A 26 14.33 7.32 6.36
CA ILE A 26 12.97 7.50 5.84
C ILE A 26 11.95 6.62 6.57
N ILE A 27 12.33 5.37 6.91
CA ILE A 27 11.47 4.45 7.65
C ILE A 27 11.18 5.02 9.05
N LYS A 28 12.20 5.50 9.78
CA LYS A 28 12.01 6.15 11.09
C LYS A 28 11.12 7.39 10.99
N SER A 29 11.30 8.18 9.94
CA SER A 29 10.53 9.39 9.67
C SER A 29 9.04 9.11 9.43
N PHE A 30 8.71 8.01 8.74
CA PHE A 30 7.33 7.52 8.62
C PHE A 30 6.78 6.90 9.90
N CYS A 31 7.61 6.17 10.63
CA CYS A 31 7.23 5.53 11.90
C CYS A 31 7.30 6.47 13.11
N THR A 32 7.33 7.79 12.90
CA THR A 32 7.26 8.76 14.00
C THR A 32 5.91 8.63 14.72
N ILE A 33 5.98 8.39 16.03
CA ILE A 33 4.81 8.15 16.90
C ILE A 33 3.88 9.37 16.88
N ASP A 34 4.46 10.56 17.05
CA ASP A 34 3.73 11.81 16.93
C ASP A 34 3.39 12.11 15.47
N ARG A 35 2.09 12.00 15.14
CA ARG A 35 1.55 12.28 13.81
C ARG A 35 1.88 13.68 13.32
N SER A 36 1.91 14.68 14.20
CA SER A 36 2.19 16.08 13.80
C SER A 36 3.61 16.27 13.28
N ARG A 37 4.52 15.36 13.63
CA ARG A 37 5.93 15.35 13.23
C ARG A 37 6.26 14.29 12.17
N ARG A 38 5.29 13.46 11.81
CA ARG A 38 5.47 12.37 10.86
C ARG A 38 5.66 12.92 9.44
N LEU A 39 6.67 12.39 8.74
CA LEU A 39 6.90 12.72 7.34
C LEU A 39 5.64 12.41 6.50
N GLY A 40 5.26 13.33 5.62
CA GLY A 40 4.01 13.28 4.87
C GLY A 40 2.82 13.98 5.55
N ASN A 41 2.88 14.21 6.86
CA ASN A 41 1.87 14.98 7.62
C ASN A 41 2.37 16.36 8.08
N ILE A 42 3.69 16.59 8.03
CA ILE A 42 4.29 17.92 8.21
C ILE A 42 4.01 18.83 7.01
N SER A 43 4.22 20.13 7.18
CA SER A 43 4.13 21.10 6.07
C SER A 43 4.98 20.67 4.87
N GLY A 44 4.39 20.72 3.67
CA GLY A 44 4.97 20.19 2.44
C GLY A 44 4.53 18.77 2.09
N GLY A 45 3.87 18.04 3.00
CA GLY A 45 3.15 16.79 2.71
C GLY A 45 3.96 15.80 1.86
N ALA A 46 3.39 15.41 0.72
CA ALA A 46 4.02 14.47 -0.22
C ALA A 46 5.30 15.04 -0.88
N GLU A 47 5.41 16.35 -1.08
CA GLU A 47 6.62 16.94 -1.67
C GLU A 47 7.84 16.80 -0.74
N ARG A 48 7.62 16.88 0.58
CA ARG A 48 8.65 16.56 1.59
C ARG A 48 9.09 15.10 1.53
N VAL A 49 8.17 14.18 1.22
CA VAL A 49 8.50 12.76 1.03
C VAL A 49 9.35 12.59 -0.23
N LYS A 50 8.92 13.17 -1.36
CA LYS A 50 9.61 13.08 -2.65
C LYS A 50 11.02 13.67 -2.62
N ALA A 51 11.24 14.71 -1.82
CA ALA A 51 12.54 15.37 -1.66
C ALA A 51 13.50 14.66 -0.68
N HIS A 52 13.09 13.58 -0.04
CA HIS A 52 13.92 12.86 0.92
C HIS A 52 15.15 12.21 0.24
N PRO A 53 16.35 12.20 0.87
CA PRO A 53 17.57 11.61 0.28
C PRO A 53 17.43 10.16 -0.19
N PHE A 54 16.56 9.37 0.43
CA PHE A 54 16.21 8.02 -0.01
C PHE A 54 15.74 7.95 -1.47
N PHE A 55 15.06 8.99 -1.95
CA PHE A 55 14.60 9.10 -3.33
C PHE A 55 15.53 9.94 -4.22
N HIS A 56 16.77 10.17 -3.78
CA HIS A 56 17.76 10.88 -4.60
C HIS A 56 17.96 10.17 -5.95
N GLY A 57 17.85 10.94 -7.04
CA GLY A 57 17.93 10.43 -8.42
C GLY A 57 16.61 9.92 -8.99
N VAL A 58 15.51 9.89 -8.22
CA VAL A 58 14.19 9.57 -8.77
C VAL A 58 13.63 10.76 -9.54
N ASN A 59 13.36 10.57 -10.83
CA ASN A 59 12.57 11.50 -11.63
C ASN A 59 11.08 11.15 -11.52
N TRP A 60 10.33 11.96 -10.78
CA TRP A 60 8.90 11.73 -10.54
C TRP A 60 8.03 11.89 -11.78
N ASP A 61 8.44 12.72 -12.75
CA ASP A 61 7.71 12.88 -14.02
C ASP A 61 7.84 11.63 -14.88
N ASP A 62 9.01 10.98 -14.87
CA ASP A 62 9.22 9.72 -15.57
C ASP A 62 8.43 8.57 -14.94
N VAL A 63 8.33 8.55 -13.60
CA VAL A 63 7.50 7.59 -12.87
C VAL A 63 6.03 7.78 -13.23
N LEU A 64 5.52 9.02 -13.17
CA LEU A 64 4.14 9.35 -13.55
C LEU A 64 3.86 8.99 -15.01
N GLY A 65 4.80 9.28 -15.90
CA GLY A 65 4.73 8.98 -17.33
C GLY A 65 5.01 7.51 -17.69
N ARG A 66 5.24 6.63 -16.71
CA ARG A 66 5.57 5.20 -16.90
C ARG A 66 6.70 4.98 -17.91
N ARG A 67 7.72 5.84 -17.90
CA ARG A 67 8.78 5.86 -18.91
C ARG A 67 9.83 4.76 -18.73
N HIS A 68 9.95 4.22 -17.52
CA HIS A 68 10.88 3.14 -17.18
C HIS A 68 10.12 1.86 -16.88
N ARG A 69 10.70 0.71 -17.25
CA ARG A 69 10.17 -0.59 -16.81
C ARG A 69 10.42 -0.77 -15.32
N GLY A 70 9.44 -1.35 -14.63
CA GLY A 70 9.62 -1.73 -13.23
C GLY A 70 10.73 -2.77 -13.07
N PRO A 71 11.39 -2.81 -11.89
CA PRO A 71 12.47 -3.79 -11.63
C PRO A 71 11.96 -5.23 -11.62
N ILE A 72 10.67 -5.44 -11.37
CA ILE A 72 10.00 -6.73 -11.41
C ILE A 72 8.91 -6.64 -12.48
N ILE A 73 9.01 -7.51 -13.48
CA ILE A 73 8.00 -7.65 -14.54
C ILE A 73 7.32 -9.00 -14.30
N PRO A 74 6.04 -9.03 -13.89
CA PRO A 74 5.32 -10.27 -13.70
C PRO A 74 5.27 -11.07 -15.01
N PRO A 75 5.54 -12.39 -14.98
CA PRO A 75 5.41 -13.23 -16.17
C PRO A 75 3.93 -13.41 -16.52
N ILE A 76 3.52 -13.01 -17.72
CA ILE A 76 2.16 -13.21 -18.25
C ILE A 76 2.27 -14.05 -19.51
N ARG A 77 1.61 -15.21 -19.53
CA ARG A 77 1.70 -16.20 -20.62
C ARG A 77 0.61 -16.02 -21.66
N TYR A 78 -0.60 -15.62 -21.24
CA TYR A 78 -1.76 -15.47 -22.11
C TYR A 78 -2.80 -14.50 -21.49
N PRO A 79 -3.74 -13.95 -22.28
CA PRO A 79 -4.86 -13.16 -21.75
C PRO A 79 -5.71 -14.01 -20.79
N GLY A 80 -5.80 -13.60 -19.52
CA GLY A 80 -6.50 -14.35 -18.46
C GLY A 80 -5.59 -15.21 -17.58
N ASP A 81 -4.27 -15.11 -17.74
CA ASP A 81 -3.31 -15.78 -16.87
C ASP A 81 -3.40 -15.25 -15.42
N ALA A 82 -3.77 -16.16 -14.51
CA ALA A 82 -3.94 -15.87 -13.09
C ALA A 82 -2.79 -16.42 -12.21
N GLN A 83 -1.62 -16.77 -12.80
CA GLN A 83 -0.52 -17.39 -12.04
C GLN A 83 0.06 -16.50 -10.92
N CYS A 84 -0.17 -15.18 -10.98
CA CYS A 84 0.23 -14.23 -9.94
C CYS A 84 -0.80 -14.07 -8.82
N PHE A 85 -1.86 -14.90 -8.82
CA PHE A 85 -2.92 -14.91 -7.81
C PHE A 85 -2.96 -16.26 -7.09
N ASP A 86 -3.38 -16.24 -5.83
CA ASP A 86 -3.63 -17.46 -5.07
C ASP A 86 -4.87 -18.20 -5.62
N THR A 87 -4.82 -19.53 -5.55
CA THR A 87 -6.00 -20.36 -5.87
C THR A 87 -6.87 -20.49 -4.63
N TYR A 88 -8.09 -19.99 -4.72
CA TYR A 88 -9.12 -20.17 -3.70
C TYR A 88 -10.12 -21.25 -4.16
N PRO A 89 -10.82 -21.92 -3.24
CA PRO A 89 -11.95 -22.76 -3.60
C PRO A 89 -12.95 -21.97 -4.43
N GLU A 90 -13.46 -22.57 -5.50
CA GLU A 90 -14.56 -21.98 -6.25
C GLU A 90 -15.76 -21.81 -5.32
N ASP A 91 -16.40 -20.65 -5.41
CA ASP A 91 -17.73 -20.45 -4.86
C ASP A 91 -18.64 -21.44 -5.58
N ASP A 92 -19.39 -22.27 -4.85
CA ASP A 92 -20.29 -23.26 -5.43
C ASP A 92 -21.48 -22.60 -6.16
N GLY A 93 -21.52 -21.26 -6.17
CA GLY A 93 -22.54 -20.47 -6.81
C GLY A 93 -23.86 -20.50 -6.05
N THR A 94 -23.90 -21.11 -4.86
CA THR A 94 -25.06 -21.12 -3.97
C THR A 94 -25.09 -19.85 -3.13
N ARG A 95 -25.01 -18.70 -3.80
CA ARG A 95 -25.36 -17.43 -3.16
C ARG A 95 -26.87 -17.36 -3.07
N ASP A 96 -27.38 -16.98 -1.90
CA ASP A 96 -28.77 -16.61 -1.77
C ASP A 96 -29.11 -15.55 -2.81
N LEU A 97 -30.17 -15.82 -3.59
CA LEU A 97 -30.64 -14.86 -4.60
C LEU A 97 -31.00 -13.55 -3.91
N TYR A 98 -30.64 -12.44 -4.54
CA TYR A 98 -31.09 -11.14 -4.10
C TYR A 98 -32.62 -11.08 -4.19
N THR A 99 -33.29 -11.08 -3.04
CA THR A 99 -34.76 -11.18 -2.99
C THR A 99 -35.43 -9.80 -3.07
N ALA A 100 -36.73 -9.76 -3.36
CA ALA A 100 -37.51 -8.53 -3.34
C ALA A 100 -37.52 -7.83 -1.97
N ASP A 101 -37.47 -8.60 -0.87
CA ASP A 101 -37.35 -8.05 0.47
C ASP A 101 -35.99 -7.41 0.72
N MET A 102 -34.92 -8.00 0.18
CA MET A 102 -33.59 -7.39 0.20
C MET A 102 -33.56 -6.10 -0.63
N ALA A 103 -34.16 -6.11 -1.83
CA ALA A 103 -34.29 -4.93 -2.69
C ALA A 103 -34.95 -3.76 -1.95
N ASN A 104 -36.13 -3.98 -1.38
CA ASN A 104 -36.86 -2.96 -0.61
C ASN A 104 -36.06 -2.44 0.60
N ARG A 105 -35.23 -3.29 1.21
CA ARG A 105 -34.48 -2.95 2.42
C ARG A 105 -33.18 -2.22 2.12
N TYR A 106 -32.50 -2.59 1.04
CA TYR A 106 -31.12 -2.20 0.79
C TYR A 106 -30.95 -1.27 -0.42
N ASP A 107 -31.79 -1.35 -1.46
CA ASP A 107 -31.59 -0.58 -2.72
C ASP A 107 -31.49 0.93 -2.48
N ARG A 108 -32.29 1.47 -1.55
CA ARG A 108 -32.28 2.89 -1.20
C ARG A 108 -30.92 3.40 -0.70
N TYR A 109 -30.08 2.53 -0.15
CA TYR A 109 -28.74 2.92 0.33
C TYR A 109 -27.70 2.98 -0.79
N PHE A 110 -28.06 2.54 -2.00
CA PHE A 110 -27.19 2.52 -3.17
C PHE A 110 -27.72 3.41 -4.31
N GLU A 111 -28.75 4.24 -4.06
CA GLU A 111 -29.32 5.13 -5.08
C GLU A 111 -28.30 6.13 -5.65
N ASP A 112 -27.29 6.50 -4.87
CA ASP A 112 -26.23 7.45 -5.23
C ASP A 112 -24.85 6.78 -5.44
N PHE A 113 -24.79 5.45 -5.57
CA PHE A 113 -23.54 4.72 -5.82
C PHE A 113 -23.14 4.76 -7.30
#